data_AF-A0A5F9DDL5-F1
#
_entry.id   AF-A0A5F9DDL5-F1
#
_cell.length_a   1.000
_cell.length_b   1.000
_cell.length_c   1.000
_cell.angle_alpha   90.00
_cell.angle_beta   90.00
_cell.angle_gamma   90.00
#
_symmetry.space_group_name_H-M   'P 1'
#
loop_
_entity.id
_entity.type
_entity.pdbx_description
1 polymer ?
#
loop_
_entity_poly.entity_id
_entity_poly.type
_entity_poly.pdbx_seq_one_letter_code
_entity_poly.pdbx_strand_id
1 'polypeptide(L)'
;MTDTDWDKNRTSASNSDTEMKLEPPPPCVNPGNPVFSCMLDPKTLRTATSLSKPQMILYKTNSSHYGEFLPMPQFLPCNYTPKEQVFSSHIRATGFYQNNSLNTAPDKTRTLDFPNFQHTL
;
A
#
# COMPACT_ATOMS: atom_id res chain seq x y z
N MET A 1 7.29 29.59 12.21
CA MET A 1 8.74 29.66 12.47
C MET A 1 9.11 28.41 13.24
N THR A 2 9.86 27.44 12.74
CA THR A 2 10.85 27.38 11.64
C THR A 2 10.92 25.96 11.06
N ASP A 3 10.95 25.90 9.74
CA ASP A 3 11.73 25.06 8.79
C ASP A 3 11.97 23.55 9.00
N THR A 4 11.59 22.85 7.93
CA THR A 4 12.00 21.53 7.42
C THR A 4 13.42 21.55 6.81
N ASP A 5 14.26 20.54 7.11
CA ASP A 5 15.41 20.08 6.28
C ASP A 5 15.93 18.74 6.87
N TRP A 6 15.66 17.56 6.30
CA TRP A 6 16.33 16.85 5.19
C TRP A 6 17.15 15.64 5.68
N ASP A 7 17.05 14.59 4.87
CA ASP A 7 17.59 13.23 4.95
C ASP A 7 18.97 13.04 5.59
N LYS A 8 19.15 11.85 6.22
CA LYS A 8 20.23 10.91 5.86
C LYS A 8 20.18 9.57 6.63
N ASN A 9 20.45 8.52 5.85
CA ASN A 9 20.92 7.17 6.19
C ASN A 9 19.86 6.06 6.25
N ARG A 10 19.55 5.44 5.10
CA ARG A 10 20.25 4.30 4.45
C ARG A 10 19.86 2.97 5.11
N THR A 11 18.93 2.22 4.54
CA THR A 11 19.14 1.20 3.49
C THR A 11 19.94 -0.01 3.98
N SER A 12 19.21 -1.07 4.29
CA SER A 12 19.73 -2.45 4.22
C SER A 12 18.58 -3.40 3.87
N ALA A 13 18.07 -3.27 2.65
CA ALA A 13 17.46 -4.38 1.94
C ALA A 13 18.39 -4.67 0.77
N SER A 14 19.17 -5.74 0.93
CA SER A 14 20.05 -6.28 -0.12
C SER A 14 19.17 -6.87 -1.22
N ASN A 15 18.73 -6.04 -2.15
CA ASN A 15 18.29 -6.50 -3.47
C ASN A 15 19.53 -6.46 -4.36
N SER A 16 20.18 -7.59 -4.53
CA SER A 16 21.22 -7.77 -5.56
C SER A 16 20.54 -7.92 -6.92
N ASP A 17 19.76 -6.93 -7.33
CA ASP A 17 19.36 -6.78 -8.72
C ASP A 17 20.56 -6.15 -9.42
N THR A 18 21.47 -7.02 -9.83
CA THR A 18 22.52 -6.68 -10.77
C THR A 18 21.82 -6.28 -12.05
N GLU A 19 21.56 -4.98 -12.22
CA GLU A 19 21.21 -4.38 -13.49
C GLU A 19 22.42 -4.57 -14.40
N MET A 20 22.50 -5.75 -15.03
CA MET A 20 23.40 -5.99 -16.13
C MET A 20 22.94 -5.04 -17.24
N LYS A 21 23.66 -3.92 -17.38
CA LYS A 21 23.66 -3.13 -18.60
C LYS A 21 24.02 -4.09 -19.74
N LEU A 22 23.00 -4.59 -20.43
CA LEU A 22 23.16 -5.35 -21.66
C LEU A 22 23.90 -4.43 -22.64
N GLU A 23 25.16 -4.77 -22.91
CA GLU A 23 25.89 -4.25 -24.07
C GLU A 23 24.98 -4.41 -25.30
N PRO A 24 24.84 -3.37 -26.15
CA PRO A 24 24.01 -3.47 -27.33
C PRO A 24 24.52 -4.63 -28.18
N PRO A 25 23.64 -5.59 -28.55
CA PRO A 25 24.07 -6.74 -29.33
C PRO A 25 24.70 -6.27 -30.65
N PRO A 26 25.72 -6.97 -31.17
CA PRO A 26 26.36 -6.59 -32.41
C PRO A 26 25.31 -6.48 -33.53
N PRO A 27 25.42 -5.47 -34.43
CA PRO A 27 24.45 -5.28 -35.50
C PRO A 27 24.41 -6.53 -36.37
N CYS A 28 23.24 -7.17 -36.47
CA CYS A 28 23.12 -8.38 -37.26
C CYS A 28 23.28 -8.05 -38.76
N VAL A 29 24.24 -8.74 -39.36
CA VAL A 29 24.76 -8.47 -40.70
C VAL A 29 23.85 -9.01 -41.80
N ASN A 30 22.89 -9.88 -41.46
CA ASN A 30 21.94 -10.50 -42.38
C ASN A 30 20.59 -10.70 -41.68
N PRO A 31 19.73 -9.68 -41.63
CA PRO A 31 18.49 -9.71 -40.85
C PRO A 31 17.42 -10.65 -41.39
N GLY A 32 17.66 -11.39 -42.47
CA GLY A 32 16.73 -12.40 -42.97
C GLY A 32 15.27 -11.90 -43.04
N ASN A 33 14.33 -12.66 -42.48
CA ASN A 33 12.95 -12.21 -42.33
C ASN A 33 12.81 -11.27 -41.11
N PRO A 34 12.43 -9.99 -41.30
CA PRO A 34 12.33 -8.99 -40.24
C PRO A 34 11.34 -9.35 -39.13
N VAL A 35 10.40 -10.26 -39.39
CA VAL A 35 9.43 -10.75 -38.40
C VAL A 35 10.09 -11.63 -37.32
N PHE A 36 11.20 -12.32 -37.65
CA PHE A 36 11.80 -13.33 -36.75
C PHE A 36 13.18 -12.96 -36.21
N SER A 37 13.85 -11.95 -36.76
CA SER A 37 15.26 -11.69 -36.49
C SER A 37 15.57 -10.91 -35.21
N CYS A 38 14.57 -10.62 -34.37
CA CYS A 38 14.75 -10.01 -33.05
C CYS A 38 15.58 -8.71 -33.02
N MET A 39 15.63 -8.00 -34.15
CA MET A 39 16.35 -6.73 -34.32
C MET A 39 15.65 -5.55 -33.64
N LEU A 40 14.41 -5.75 -33.16
CA LEU A 40 13.64 -4.74 -32.46
C LEU A 40 14.02 -4.74 -30.98
N ASP A 41 14.46 -3.60 -30.48
CA ASP A 41 14.63 -3.42 -29.05
C ASP A 41 13.25 -3.52 -28.38
N PRO A 42 13.03 -4.47 -27.44
CA PRO A 42 11.76 -4.59 -26.74
C PRO A 42 11.33 -3.27 -26.08
N LYS A 43 12.27 -2.40 -25.67
CA LYS A 43 11.95 -1.10 -25.06
C LYS A 43 11.27 -0.12 -26.04
N THR A 44 11.42 -0.34 -27.34
CA THR A 44 10.78 0.48 -28.38
C THR A 44 9.38 0.00 -28.73
N LEU A 45 9.00 -1.21 -28.30
CA LEU A 45 7.68 -1.76 -28.56
C LEU A 45 6.64 -1.04 -27.70
N ARG A 46 5.48 -0.75 -28.30
CA ARG A 46 4.36 -0.17 -27.57
C ARG A 46 3.45 -1.26 -27.01
N THR A 47 3.23 -1.21 -25.71
CA THR A 47 2.18 -1.95 -25.02
C THR A 47 0.93 -1.09 -24.85
N ALA A 48 -0.23 -1.72 -24.66
CA ALA A 48 -1.49 -1.00 -24.48
C ALA A 48 -1.50 -0.20 -23.16
N THR A 49 -0.83 -0.67 -22.11
CA THR A 49 -0.80 -0.04 -20.79
C THR A 49 0.65 0.22 -20.35
N SER A 50 0.91 1.34 -19.67
CA SER A 50 2.25 1.67 -19.11
C SER A 50 2.75 0.66 -18.07
N LEU A 51 1.83 -0.07 -17.42
CA LEU A 51 2.13 -1.12 -16.45
C LEU A 51 2.57 -2.44 -17.10
N SER A 52 2.28 -2.67 -18.38
CA SER A 52 2.74 -3.88 -19.06
C SER A 52 4.12 -3.68 -19.65
N LYS A 53 5.03 -4.61 -19.33
CA LYS A 53 6.39 -4.63 -19.84
C LYS A 53 6.35 -4.92 -21.35
N PRO A 54 6.97 -4.07 -22.19
CA PRO A 54 7.02 -4.34 -23.61
C PRO A 54 7.96 -5.54 -23.86
N GLN A 55 7.47 -6.52 -24.61
CA GLN A 55 8.17 -7.77 -24.85
C GLN A 55 7.97 -8.22 -26.30
N MET A 56 8.99 -8.82 -26.87
CA MET A 56 8.91 -9.44 -28.19
C MET A 56 7.92 -10.60 -28.20
N ILE A 57 7.15 -10.72 -29.29
CA ILE A 57 6.09 -11.73 -29.42
C ILE A 57 6.61 -13.18 -29.29
N LEU A 58 7.83 -13.45 -29.77
CA LEU A 58 8.47 -14.77 -29.68
C LEU A 58 8.69 -15.23 -28.23
N TYR A 59 8.85 -14.27 -27.30
CA TYR A 59 9.09 -14.54 -25.88
C TYR A 59 7.86 -14.30 -25.01
N LYS A 60 6.68 -14.04 -25.61
CA LYS A 60 5.44 -13.75 -24.88
C LYS A 60 4.98 -15.01 -24.12
N THR A 61 4.91 -14.92 -22.79
CA THR A 61 4.45 -16.00 -21.91
C THR A 61 3.00 -15.79 -21.50
N ASN A 62 2.34 -16.82 -20.94
CA ASN A 62 0.99 -16.66 -20.38
C ASN A 62 0.93 -15.62 -19.24
N SER A 63 2.01 -15.49 -18.46
CA SER A 63 2.08 -14.47 -17.40
C SER A 63 2.15 -13.04 -17.93
N SER A 64 2.59 -12.83 -19.17
CA SER A 64 2.63 -11.49 -19.77
C SER A 64 1.25 -10.90 -20.09
N HIS A 65 0.19 -11.73 -20.04
CA HIS A 65 -1.19 -11.25 -20.22
C HIS A 65 -1.72 -10.43 -19.04
N TYR A 66 -1.16 -10.62 -17.84
CA TYR A 66 -1.56 -9.81 -16.69
C TYR A 66 -1.15 -8.35 -16.90
N GLY A 67 -2.10 -7.42 -16.81
CA GLY A 67 -1.87 -5.99 -17.01
C GLY A 67 -1.75 -5.55 -18.48
N GLU A 68 -1.95 -6.45 -19.44
CA GLU A 68 -1.97 -6.13 -20.88
C GLU A 68 -3.18 -5.24 -21.25
N PHE A 69 -4.32 -5.45 -20.58
CA PHE A 69 -5.54 -4.70 -20.87
C PHE A 69 -5.57 -3.35 -20.16
N LEU A 70 -6.06 -2.33 -20.89
CA LEU A 70 -6.36 -1.03 -20.31
C LEU A 70 -7.68 -1.11 -19.53
N PRO A 71 -7.74 -0.60 -18.29
CA PRO A 71 -8.99 -0.49 -17.57
C PRO A 71 -9.90 0.52 -18.29
N MET A 72 -11.04 0.05 -18.79
CA MET A 72 -12.08 0.91 -19.31
C MET A 72 -13.08 1.27 -18.19
N PRO A 73 -13.76 2.44 -18.26
CA PRO A 73 -14.74 2.84 -17.26
C PRO A 73 -15.82 1.80 -16.96
N GLN A 74 -16.19 0.98 -17.95
CA GLN A 74 -17.19 -0.10 -17.82
C GLN A 74 -16.73 -1.25 -16.89
N PHE A 75 -15.42 -1.39 -16.65
CA PHE A 75 -14.89 -2.39 -15.73
C PHE A 75 -14.83 -1.88 -14.28
N LEU A 76 -15.04 -0.59 -14.06
CA LEU A 76 -15.03 -0.01 -12.71
C LEU A 76 -16.38 -0.23 -12.04
N PRO A 77 -16.41 -0.53 -10.73
CA PRO A 77 -17.67 -0.57 -9.99
C PRO A 77 -18.31 0.81 -9.96
N CYS A 78 -19.64 0.88 -10.07
CA CYS A 78 -20.37 2.14 -9.97
C CYS A 78 -20.31 2.75 -8.56
N ASN A 79 -20.12 1.92 -7.54
CA ASN A 79 -20.00 2.35 -6.15
C ASN A 79 -18.91 1.53 -5.45
N TYR A 80 -18.09 2.20 -4.66
CA TYR A 80 -17.07 1.58 -3.81
C TYR A 80 -17.27 2.06 -2.38
N THR A 81 -17.58 1.14 -1.47
CA THR A 81 -17.74 1.41 -0.04
C THR A 81 -16.55 0.79 0.71
N PRO A 82 -15.44 1.53 0.90
CA PRO A 82 -14.30 1.01 1.63
C PRO A 82 -14.67 0.73 3.08
N LYS A 83 -14.05 -0.29 3.66
CA LYS A 83 -14.17 -0.55 5.08
C LYS A 83 -13.28 0.43 5.86
N GLU A 84 -13.89 1.36 6.56
CA GLU A 84 -13.17 2.26 7.47
C GLU A 84 -12.83 1.53 8.78
N GLN A 85 -11.57 1.57 9.19
CA GLN A 85 -11.09 0.97 10.44
C GLN A 85 -10.38 1.97 11.35
N VAL A 86 -10.54 3.28 11.11
CA VAL A 86 -9.86 4.33 11.88
C VAL A 86 -10.22 4.24 13.37
N PHE A 87 -11.52 4.19 13.68
CA PHE A 87 -12.02 4.06 15.05
C PHE A 87 -11.49 2.79 15.74
N SER A 88 -11.64 1.62 15.11
CA SER A 88 -11.18 0.36 15.71
C SER A 88 -9.66 0.29 15.86
N SER A 89 -8.91 0.91 14.95
CA SER A 89 -7.45 1.01 15.05
C SER A 89 -7.04 1.86 16.25
N HIS A 90 -7.74 2.97 16.50
CA HIS A 90 -7.52 3.81 17.66
C HIS A 90 -7.78 3.05 18.97
N ILE A 91 -8.92 2.35 19.08
CA ILE A 91 -9.23 1.52 20.26
C ILE A 91 -8.20 0.40 20.45
N ARG A 92 -7.74 -0.23 19.36
CA ARG A 92 -6.69 -1.25 19.45
C ARG A 92 -5.38 -0.67 19.97
N ALA A 93 -5.02 0.55 19.55
CA ALA A 93 -3.81 1.22 20.01
C ALA A 93 -3.85 1.59 21.50
N THR A 94 -5.04 1.86 22.07
CA THR A 94 -5.20 2.16 23.50
C THR A 94 -5.06 0.93 24.41
N GLY A 95 -5.02 -0.28 23.86
CA GLY A 95 -4.90 -1.52 24.63
C GLY A 95 -6.22 -2.00 25.24
N PHE A 96 -6.14 -3.08 26.04
CA PHE A 96 -7.33 -3.67 26.67
C PHE A 96 -7.77 -2.86 27.88
N TYR A 97 -9.08 -2.63 28.00
CA TYR A 97 -9.69 -2.05 29.19
C TYR A 97 -9.35 -2.89 30.43
N GLN A 98 -8.96 -2.21 31.52
CA GLN A 98 -8.73 -2.82 32.82
C GLN A 98 -9.67 -2.18 33.84
N ASN A 99 -10.41 -2.99 34.58
CA ASN A 99 -11.35 -2.50 35.59
C ASN A 99 -10.64 -2.28 36.93
N ASN A 100 -9.85 -1.21 37.03
CA ASN A 100 -9.04 -0.88 38.21
C ASN A 100 -9.65 0.27 39.05
N SER A 101 -10.96 0.50 38.98
CA SER A 101 -11.64 1.56 39.73
C SER A 101 -12.10 1.07 41.12
N LEU A 102 -12.24 2.02 42.05
CA LEU A 102 -12.83 1.78 43.36
C LEU A 102 -14.34 2.04 43.33
N ASN A 103 -15.10 1.28 44.12
CA ASN A 103 -16.53 1.57 44.32
C ASN A 103 -16.68 2.82 45.18
N THR A 104 -17.00 3.95 44.57
CA THR A 104 -17.23 5.23 45.25
C THR A 104 -18.70 5.62 45.34
N ALA A 105 -19.61 4.73 44.94
CA ALA A 105 -21.04 4.99 45.02
C ALA A 105 -21.47 5.08 46.51
N PRO A 106 -22.18 6.15 46.93
CA PRO A 106 -22.70 6.24 48.28
C PRO A 106 -23.77 5.16 48.51
N ASP A 107 -23.76 4.55 49.70
CA ASP A 107 -24.76 3.57 50.09
C ASP A 107 -26.12 4.24 50.28
N LYS A 108 -26.99 4.11 49.28
CA LYS A 108 -28.33 4.70 49.28
C LYS A 108 -29.22 4.21 50.42
N THR A 109 -28.90 3.09 51.07
CA THR A 109 -29.67 2.59 52.23
C THR A 109 -29.29 3.27 53.54
N ARG A 110 -28.11 3.87 53.60
CA ARG A 110 -27.57 4.57 54.78
C ARG A 110 -27.42 6.08 54.57
N THR A 111 -27.61 6.54 53.34
CA THR A 111 -27.61 7.95 53.00
C THR A 111 -29.00 8.50 53.32
N LEU A 112 -29.12 9.30 54.38
CA LEU A 112 -30.33 10.08 54.62
C LEU A 112 -30.49 11.05 53.43
N ASP A 113 -31.64 11.01 52.75
CA ASP A 113 -31.97 11.90 51.62
C ASP A 113 -32.08 13.39 52.03
N PHE A 114 -31.88 13.70 53.32
CA PHE A 114 -31.96 15.04 53.89
C PHE A 114 -30.56 15.55 54.28
N PRO A 115 -30.05 16.62 53.63
CA PRO A 115 -28.70 17.12 53.84
C PRO A 115 -28.61 18.08 55.04
N ASN A 116 -29.36 17.83 56.11
CA ASN A 116 -29.28 18.69 57.31
C ASN A 116 -28.27 18.10 58.31
N PHE A 117 -27.01 18.02 57.89
CA PHE A 117 -25.91 17.68 58.78
C PHE A 117 -25.58 18.90 59.64
N GLN A 118 -26.20 18.98 60.82
CA GLN A 118 -25.79 19.93 61.84
C GLN A 118 -24.52 19.41 62.51
N HIS A 119 -23.38 19.97 62.11
CA HIS A 119 -22.10 19.70 62.78
C HIS A 119 -22.02 20.58 64.03
N THR A 120 -22.30 20.01 65.20
CA THR A 120 -22.01 20.64 66.50
C THR A 120 -20.57 20.34 66.92
N LEU A 121 -19.87 21.37 67.42
CA LEU A 121 -18.55 21.28 68.07
C LEU A 121 -18.66 20.71 69.48
#